data_AF-A0A7W8M727-F1
#
_entry.id   AF-A0A7W8M727-F1
#
_cell.length_a   1.000
_cell.length_b   1.000
_cell.length_c   1.000
_cell.angle_alpha   90.00
_cell.angle_beta   90.00
_cell.angle_gamma   90.00
#
_symmetry.space_group_name_H-M   'P 1'
#
loop_
_entity.id
_entity.type
_entity.pdbx_description
1 polymer ?
#
loop_
_entity_poly.entity_id
_entity_poly.type
_entity_poly.pdbx_seq_one_letter_code
_entity_poly.pdbx_strand_id
1 'polypeptide(L)' 'MRGQQLLDVDLALLKEKGYVTQTPVLVVNPEEMKEIKITDQKQVAENDDLVTVSYKS' A
#
# COMPACT_ATOMS: atom_id res chain seq x y z
N MET A 1 -2.91 -10.38 -11.35
CA MET A 1 -1.98 -9.46 -12.08
C MET A 1 -1.94 -8.12 -11.35
N ARG A 2 -0.95 -7.24 -11.60
CA ARG A 2 -1.00 -5.86 -11.09
C ARG A 2 -2.35 -5.23 -11.47
N GLY A 3 -2.96 -4.50 -10.54
CA GLY A 3 -4.27 -3.86 -10.75
C GLY A 3 -5.47 -4.80 -10.65
N GLN A 4 -5.29 -6.08 -10.33
CA GLN A 4 -6.42 -6.97 -10.06
C GLN A 4 -7.09 -6.59 -8.75
N GLN A 5 -8.41 -6.37 -8.79
CA GLN A 5 -9.21 -6.09 -7.60
C GLN A 5 -9.18 -7.28 -6.64
N LEU A 6 -8.91 -6.98 -5.36
CA LEU A 6 -8.89 -7.97 -4.28
C LEU A 6 -10.12 -7.85 -3.38
N LEU A 7 -10.51 -6.62 -3.06
CA LEU A 7 -11.58 -6.29 -2.14
C LEU A 7 -12.38 -5.10 -2.68
N ASP A 8 -13.66 -5.06 -2.34
CA ASP A 8 -14.52 -3.88 -2.45
C ASP A 8 -14.94 -3.49 -1.03
N VAL A 9 -14.75 -2.22 -0.67
CA VAL A 9 -14.88 -1.74 0.71
C VAL A 9 -15.76 -0.50 0.76
N ASP A 10 -16.83 -0.57 1.56
CA ASP A 10 -17.67 0.59 1.83
C ASP A 10 -16.99 1.55 2.82
N LEU A 11 -16.21 2.48 2.26
CA LEU A 11 -15.52 3.51 3.03
C LEU A 11 -16.48 4.51 3.70
N ALA A 12 -17.70 4.68 3.16
CA ALA A 12 -18.67 5.60 3.74
C ALA A 12 -19.23 5.04 5.06
N LEU A 13 -19.60 3.76 5.05
CA LEU A 13 -20.05 3.06 6.26
C LEU A 13 -18.94 3.02 7.32
N LEU A 14 -17.69 2.72 6.95
CA LEU A 14 -16.59 2.69 7.91
C LEU A 14 -16.37 4.04 8.59
N LYS A 15 -16.46 5.14 7.82
CA LYS A 15 -16.38 6.49 8.35
C LYS A 15 -17.57 6.83 9.26
N GLU A 16 -18.79 6.46 8.87
CA GLU A 16 -20.00 6.65 9.69
C GLU A 16 -19.88 5.95 11.05
N LYS A 17 -19.33 4.73 11.06
CA LYS A 17 -19.12 3.95 12.30
C LYS A 17 -17.89 4.40 13.11
N GLY A 18 -17.16 5.42 12.64
CA GLY A 18 -16.01 5.98 13.37
C GLY A 18 -14.73 5.15 13.27
N TYR A 19 -14.62 4.25 12.28
CA TYR A 19 -13.39 3.50 12.04
C TYR A 19 -12.33 4.34 11.33
N VAL A 20 -11.06 4.08 11.68
CA VAL A 20 -9.92 4.65 10.98
C VAL A 20 -9.77 3.96 9.63
N THR A 21 -9.70 4.74 8.55
CA THR A 21 -9.59 4.23 7.17
C THR A 21 -8.16 4.24 6.64
N GLN A 22 -7.18 4.59 7.47
CA GLN A 22 -5.77 4.48 7.12
C GLN A 22 -5.39 3.00 6.94
N THR A 23 -4.94 2.63 5.75
CA THR A 23 -4.55 1.25 5.42
C THR A 23 -3.03 1.14 5.39
N PRO A 24 -2.39 0.43 6.35
CA PRO A 24 -0.95 0.20 6.31
C PRO A 24 -0.60 -0.83 5.23
N VAL A 25 0.50 -0.60 4.52
CA VAL A 25 1.14 -1.58 3.65
C VAL A 25 2.38 -2.10 4.35
N LEU A 26 2.44 -3.41 4.57
CA LEU A 26 3.53 -4.07 5.28
C LEU A 26 4.41 -4.86 4.32
N VAL A 27 5.71 -4.71 4.48
CA VAL A 27 6.74 -5.45 3.75
C VAL A 27 7.48 -6.30 4.78
N VAL A 28 7.30 -7.63 4.71
CA VAL A 28 7.55 -8.53 5.86
C VAL A 28 8.83 -9.38 5.77
N ASN A 29 9.59 -9.32 4.67
CA ASN A 29 10.83 -10.09 4.47
C ASN A 29 12.09 -9.19 4.42
N PRO A 30 12.38 -8.37 5.45
CA PRO A 30 13.44 -7.35 5.39
C PRO A 30 14.85 -7.93 5.16
N GLU A 31 15.10 -9.18 5.56
CA GLU A 31 16.42 -9.82 5.40
C GLU A 31 16.81 -10.02 3.94
N GLU A 32 15.83 -10.13 3.03
CA GLU A 32 16.05 -10.28 1.59
C GLU A 32 16.25 -8.92 0.89
N MET A 33 16.02 -7.82 1.62
CA MET A 33 15.92 -6.48 1.05
C MET A 33 17.23 -5.72 1.20
N LYS A 34 17.58 -4.99 0.14
CA LYS A 34 18.68 -4.05 0.11
C LYS A 34 18.21 -2.64 0.44
N GLU A 35 17.06 -2.23 -0.09
CA GLU A 35 16.54 -0.88 0.05
C GLU A 35 15.01 -0.87 -0.09
N ILE A 36 14.36 0.03 0.65
CA ILE A 36 12.94 0.36 0.48
C ILE A 36 12.85 1.86 0.22
N LYS A 37 12.27 2.23 -0.91
CA LYS A 37 11.96 3.63 -1.25
C LYS A 37 10.45 3.83 -1.27
N ILE A 38 9.97 4.79 -0.49
CA ILE A 38 8.57 5.21 -0.48
C ILE A 38 8.44 6.42 -1.41
N THR A 39 7.33 6.51 -2.14
CA THR A 39 7.03 7.68 -2.98
C THR A 39 6.98 8.97 -2.15
N ASP A 40 7.46 10.07 -2.75
CA ASP A 40 7.35 11.43 -2.24
C ASP A 40 6.04 12.12 -2.64
N GLN A 41 5.21 11.44 -3.44
CA GLN A 41 3.89 11.92 -3.82
C GLN A 41 2.95 11.95 -2.61
N LYS A 42 2.22 13.07 -2.46
CA LYS A 42 1.21 13.24 -1.41
C LYS A 42 -0.10 12.50 -1.69
N GLN A 43 -0.32 12.14 -2.95
CA GLN A 43 -1.51 11.43 -3.43
C GLN A 43 -1.07 10.44 -4.51
N VAL A 44 -1.68 9.27 -4.50
CA VAL A 44 -1.45 8.19 -5.46
C VAL A 44 -2.80 7.66 -5.93
N ALA A 45 -2.85 7.14 -7.14
CA ALA A 45 -4.00 6.47 -7.73
C ALA A 45 -3.75 4.97 -7.87
N GLU A 46 -4.80 4.25 -8.26
CA GLU A 46 -4.66 2.83 -8.60
C GLU A 46 -3.60 2.63 -9.69
N ASN A 47 -2.75 1.63 -9.49
CA ASN A 47 -1.60 1.33 -10.34
C ASN A 47 -0.48 2.36 -10.32
N ASP A 48 -0.44 3.32 -9.40
CA ASP A 48 0.79 4.06 -9.12
C ASP A 48 1.73 3.24 -8.22
N ASP A 49 3.04 3.49 -8.33
CA ASP A 49 4.02 2.87 -7.45
C ASP A 49 4.04 3.58 -6.09
N LEU A 50 3.61 2.89 -5.03
CA LEU A 50 3.65 3.41 -3.65
C LEU A 50 5.00 3.14 -2.97
N VAL A 51 5.51 1.91 -3.13
CA VAL A 51 6.76 1.42 -2.53
C VAL A 51 7.56 0.68 -3.58
N THR A 52 8.85 1.01 -3.69
CA THR A 52 9.83 0.26 -4.48
C THR A 52 10.76 -0.50 -3.55
N VAL A 53 10.90 -1.81 -3.77
CA VAL A 53 11.78 -2.68 -2.98
C VAL A 53 12.90 -3.21 -3.87
N SER A 54 14.15 -2.96 -3.48
CA SER A 54 15.33 -3.54 -4.10
C SER A 54 15.79 -4.74 -3.28
N TYR A 55 16.03 -5.88 -3.92
CA TYR A 55 16.47 -7.11 -3.26
C TYR A 55 17.99 -7.28 -3.28
N LYS A 56 18.52 -8.03 -2.32
CA LYS A 56 19.92 -8.45 -2.33
C LYS A 56 20.15 -9.40 -3.52
N SER A 57 21.30 -9.23 -4.17
CA SER A 57 21.80 -10.10 -5.24
C SER A 57 22.32 -11.42 -4.69
#